data_AF-A0A1F7AKF0-F1
#
_entry.id   AF-A0A1F7AKF0-F1
#
_cell.length_a   1.000
_cell.length_b   1.000
_cell.length_c   1.000
_cell.angle_alpha   90.00
_cell.angle_beta   90.00
_cell.angle_gamma   90.00
#
_symmetry.space_group_name_H-M   'P 1'
#
loop_
_entity.id
_entity.type
_entity.pdbx_description
1 polymer ?
#
loop_
_entity_poly.entity_id
_entity_poly.type
_entity_poly.pdbx_seq_one_letter_code
_entity_poly.pdbx_strand_id
1 'polypeptide(L)' 'MTTLQVQNLAGKIAPFVKEYNVQYIALFGSRARGDAKRDSDFDFLVRFEKPKSLLKVIRMERQMSRMLKKND' A
#
# COMPACT_ATOMS: atom_id res chain seq x y z
N MET A 1 -4.41 -13.72 -1.08
CA MET A 1 -3.75 -13.40 -2.36
C MET A 1 -2.71 -14.48 -2.67
N THR A 2 -2.43 -14.76 -3.95
CA THR A 2 -1.31 -15.65 -4.31
C THR A 2 0.03 -14.95 -4.18
N THR A 3 1.13 -15.71 -4.07
CA THR A 3 2.50 -15.16 -3.99
C THR A 3 2.81 -14.22 -5.16
N LEU A 4 2.37 -14.58 -6.38
CA LEU A 4 2.56 -13.74 -7.57
C LEU A 4 1.82 -12.41 -7.48
N GLN A 5 0.59 -12.42 -6.94
CA GLN A 5 -0.18 -11.18 -6.73
C GLN A 5 0.50 -10.26 -5.71
N VAL A 6 1.07 -10.83 -4.65
CA VAL A 6 1.82 -10.06 -3.63
C VAL A 6 3.10 -9.46 -4.23
N GLN A 7 3.85 -10.23 -5.03
CA GLN A 7 5.04 -9.72 -5.71
C GLN A 7 4.72 -8.59 -6.68
N ASN A 8 3.64 -8.73 -7.47
CA ASN A 8 3.19 -7.68 -8.37
C ASN A 8 2.76 -6.41 -7.61
N LEU A 9 2.06 -6.56 -6.49
CA LEU A 9 1.70 -5.43 -5.63
C LEU A 9 2.96 -4.76 -5.05
N ALA A 10 3.90 -5.55 -4.53
CA ALA A 10 5.17 -5.08 -3.99
C ALA A 10 5.96 -4.28 -5.04
N GLY A 11 6.02 -4.76 -6.29
CA GLY A 11 6.64 -4.05 -7.40
C GLY A 11 5.99 -2.70 -7.70
N LYS A 12 4.65 -2.61 -7.65
CA LYS A 12 3.91 -1.36 -7.85
C LYS A 12 4.18 -0.34 -6.73
N ILE A 13 4.28 -0.78 -5.49
CA ILE A 13 4.48 0.12 -4.33
C ILE A 13 5.95 0.46 -4.07
N ALA A 14 6.92 -0.30 -4.60
CA ALA A 14 8.34 -0.09 -4.35
C ALA A 14 8.84 1.34 -4.65
N PRO A 15 8.40 2.03 -5.72
CA PRO A 15 8.77 3.43 -5.94
C PRO A 15 8.30 4.36 -4.81
N PHE A 16 7.09 4.15 -4.28
CA PHE A 16 6.55 4.93 -3.17
C PHE A 16 7.33 4.73 -1.88
N VAL A 17 7.77 3.50 -1.61
CA VAL A 17 8.58 3.20 -0.42
C VAL A 17 9.85 4.05 -0.41
N LYS A 18 10.50 4.18 -1.58
CA LYS A 18 11.69 5.02 -1.75
C LYS A 18 11.37 6.51 -1.67
N GLU A 19 10.37 6.99 -2.42
CA GLU A 19 9.99 8.42 -2.45
C GLU A 19 9.63 8.96 -1.05
N TYR A 20 8.96 8.14 -0.25
CA TYR A 20 8.46 8.54 1.06
C TYR A 20 9.39 8.19 2.23
N ASN A 21 10.59 7.66 2.01
CA ASN A 21 11.50 7.16 3.06
C ASN A 21 10.75 6.25 4.06
N VAL A 22 10.04 5.27 3.50
CA VAL A 22 9.32 4.26 4.27
C VAL A 22 10.34 3.21 4.70
N GLN A 23 10.50 3.05 6.02
CA GLN A 23 11.35 2.02 6.61
C GLN A 23 10.74 0.63 6.42
N TYR A 24 9.41 0.53 6.53
CA TYR A 24 8.69 -0.73 6.44
C TYR A 24 7.25 -0.50 5.98
N ILE A 25 6.76 -1.38 5.10
CA ILE A 25 5.36 -1.45 4.71
C ILE A 25 4.90 -2.91 4.73
N ALA A 26 3.72 -3.15 5.28
CA ALA A 26 3.09 -4.47 5.24
C ALA A 26 1.62 -4.39 4.89
N LEU A 27 1.18 -5.36 4.11
CA LEU A 27 -0.23 -5.59 3.84
C LEU A 27 -0.85 -6.29 5.06
N PHE A 28 -1.95 -5.77 5.56
CA PHE A 28 -2.75 -6.40 6.59
C PHE A 28 -4.22 -6.47 6.16
N GLY A 29 -5.12 -6.78 7.09
CA GLY A 29 -6.55 -6.81 6.80
C GLY A 29 -6.96 -8.01 5.93
N SER A 30 -8.07 -7.84 5.22
CA SER A 30 -8.75 -8.98 4.58
C SER A 30 -7.95 -9.59 3.43
N ARG A 31 -7.20 -8.76 2.69
CA ARG A 31 -6.35 -9.22 1.58
C ARG A 31 -5.18 -10.08 2.05
N ALA A 32 -4.68 -9.82 3.26
CA ALA A 32 -3.65 -10.63 3.90
C ALA A 32 -4.22 -11.96 4.45
N ARG A 33 -5.43 -11.95 5.02
CA ARG A 33 -6.08 -13.15 5.59
C ARG A 33 -6.69 -14.09 4.54
N GLY A 34 -6.97 -13.60 3.34
CA GLY A 34 -7.57 -14.40 2.26
C GLY A 34 -9.10 -14.39 2.22
N ASP A 35 -9.74 -13.58 3.05
CA ASP A 35 -11.19 -13.34 3.11
C ASP A 35 -11.64 -12.10 2.31
N ALA A 36 -10.73 -11.48 1.54
CA ALA A 36 -11.03 -10.32 0.71
C ALA A 36 -11.98 -10.64 -0.45
N LYS A 37 -12.98 -9.78 -0.64
CA LYS A 37 -13.87 -9.74 -1.80
C LYS A 37 -13.23 -8.95 -2.95
N ARG A 38 -13.82 -9.03 -4.14
CA ARG A 38 -13.28 -8.40 -5.37
C ARG A 38 -13.17 -6.87 -5.26
N ASP A 39 -14.04 -6.27 -4.47
CA ASP A 39 -14.17 -4.84 -4.16
C ASP A 39 -13.47 -4.42 -2.86
N SER A 40 -12.81 -5.33 -2.15
CA SER A 40 -12.14 -5.00 -0.89
C SER A 40 -10.94 -4.06 -1.09
N ASP A 41 -10.75 -3.14 -0.17
CA ASP A 41 -9.62 -2.21 -0.18
C ASP A 41 -8.29 -2.91 0.12
N PHE A 42 -7.19 -2.15 0.05
CA PHE A 42 -5.87 -2.59 0.50
C PHE A 42 -5.48 -1.86 1.78
N ASP A 43 -5.35 -2.61 2.87
CA ASP A 43 -4.94 -2.07 4.17
C ASP A 43 -3.42 -2.19 4.34
N PHE A 44 -2.74 -1.07 4.57
CA PHE A 44 -1.28 -1.04 4.74
C PHE A 44 -0.85 -0.46 6.09
N LEU A 45 0.05 -1.17 6.77
CA LEU A 45 0.77 -0.66 7.93
C LEU A 45 2.10 -0.09 7.44
N VAL A 46 2.37 1.18 7.74
CA VAL A 46 3.56 1.91 7.26
C VAL A 46 4.35 2.45 8.44
N ARG A 47 5.66 2.21 8.43
CA ARG A 47 6.62 2.85 9.33
C ARG A 47 7.57 3.71 8.51
N PHE A 48 7.70 4.98 8.88
CA PHE A 48 8.63 5.91 8.24
C PHE A 48 9.94 5.98 9.02
N GLU A 49 11.04 6.24 8.32
CA GLU A 49 12.35 6.46 8.96
C GLU A 49 12.37 7.71 9.86
N LYS A 50 11.56 8.71 9.50
CA LYS A 50 11.39 9.96 10.25
C LYS A 50 9.90 10.32 10.29
N PRO A 51 9.41 11.00 11.34
CA PRO A 51 8.04 11.48 11.41
C PRO A 51 7.67 12.29 10.16
N LYS A 52 6.47 12.06 9.64
CA LYS A 52 5.91 12.78 8.49
C LYS A 52 4.79 13.69 8.99
N SER A 53 4.65 14.86 8.37
CA SER A 53 3.47 15.68 8.61
C SER A 53 2.21 14.99 8.11
N LEU A 54 1.08 15.26 8.76
CA LEU A 54 -0.22 14.70 8.37
C LEU A 54 -0.52 14.93 6.87
N LEU A 55 -0.21 16.12 6.35
CA LEU A 55 -0.42 16.44 4.93
C LEU A 55 0.42 15.57 3.98
N LYS A 56 1.65 15.19 4.36
CA LYS A 56 2.47 14.27 3.56
C LYS A 56 1.89 12.87 3.56
N VAL A 57 1.37 12.42 4.71
CA VAL A 57 0.70 11.11 4.83
C VAL A 57 -0.58 11.07 3.98
N ILE A 58 -1.40 12.12 4.03
CA ILE A 58 -2.62 12.23 3.19
C ILE A 58 -2.25 12.24 1.70
N ARG A 59 -1.19 12.97 1.30
CA ARG A 59 -0.75 12.97 -0.10
C ARG A 59 -0.34 11.56 -0.55
N MET A 60 0.43 10.85 0.27
CA MET A 60 0.85 9.48 0.02
C MET A 60 -0.35 8.55 -0.17
N GLU A 61 -1.31 8.58 0.76
CA GLU A 61 -2.55 7.79 0.68
C GLU A 61 -3.28 8.04 -0.64
N ARG A 62 -3.55 9.31 -0.98
CA ARG A 62 -4.29 9.65 -2.22
C ARG A 62 -3.56 9.23 -3.49
N GLN A 63 -2.24 9.17 -3.48
CA GLN A 63 -1.47 8.67 -4.64
C GLN A 63 -1.51 7.15 -4.71
N MET A 64 -1.31 6.45 -3.58
CA MET A 64 -1.42 5.00 -3.51
C MET A 64 -2.82 4.51 -3.90
N SER A 65 -3.88 5.16 -3.40
CA SER A 65 -5.27 4.86 -3.75
C SER A 65 -5.54 5.01 -5.24
N ARG A 66 -4.96 6.02 -5.90
CA ARG A 66 -5.06 6.18 -7.36
C ARG A 66 -4.30 5.13 -8.16
N MET A 67 -3.12 4.73 -7.68
CA MET A 67 -2.31 3.70 -8.32
C MET A 67 -2.92 2.29 -8.18
N LEU A 68 -3.56 2.03 -7.04
CA LEU A 68 -4.09 0.70 -6.68
C LEU A 68 -5.55 0.50 -7.06
N LYS A 69 -6.32 1.58 -7.26
CA LYS A 69 -7.63 1.47 -7.89
C LYS A 69 -7.48 0.84 -9.27
N LYS A 70 -8.22 -0.24 -9.50
CA LYS A 70 -8.46 -0.74 -10.86
C LYS A 70 -9.10 0.41 -11.62
N ASN A 71 -8.55 0.77 -12.77
CA ASN A 71 -9.34 1.48 -13.77
C ASN A 71 -10.56 0.59 -14.05
N ASP A 72 -11.76 1.14 -13.84
CA ASP A 72 -13.00 0.57 -14.35
C ASP A 72 -12.94 0.48 -15.88
#